data_AF-A0A9X5C5V8-F1
#
_entry.id   AF-A0A9X5C5V8-F1
#
_cell.length_a   1.000
_cell.length_b   1.000
_cell.length_c   1.000
_cell.angle_alpha   90.00
_cell.angle_beta   90.00
_cell.angle_gamma   90.00
#
_symmetry.space_group_name_H-M   'P 1'
#
loop_
_entity.id
_entity.type
_entity.pdbx_description
1 polymer ?
#
loop_
_entity_poly.entity_id
_entity_poly.type
_entity_poly.pdbx_seq_one_letter_code
_entity_poly.pdbx_strand_id
1 'polypeptide(L)'
;MATRGRVKDDRMDAQELVLRFYAFYMAYNFEKNILHYEYSNIAAMLDNAIENLNKMNPERREEFFQKFDLAMKRSYEAFGKYAFSKIQRDGNRVRRNLDYINKSLFSSFSVLLLSPDFDNMNIKGHQQKLLLSLADALEEHYYTNSITVGTGDKRNVYANFEYSRKVLEECLI
;
A
#
# COMPACT_ATOMS: atom_id res chain seq x y z
N MET A 1 -10.07 10.09 6.15
CA MET A 1 -8.78 9.49 6.60
C MET A 1 -8.63 8.11 5.98
N ALA A 2 -7.45 7.75 5.48
CA ALA A 2 -7.21 6.52 4.72
C ALA A 2 -7.49 5.24 5.52
N THR A 3 -7.10 5.21 6.79
CA THR A 3 -7.25 4.04 7.66
C THR A 3 -8.63 3.91 8.32
N ARG A 4 -9.52 4.88 8.12
CA ARG A 4 -10.90 4.91 8.65
C ARG A 4 -11.04 4.73 10.17
N GLY A 5 -9.98 4.99 10.95
CA GLY A 5 -9.99 4.71 12.40
C GLY A 5 -10.12 3.22 12.74
N ARG A 6 -9.77 2.33 11.80
CA ARG A 6 -9.87 0.86 11.95
C ARG A 6 -8.58 0.21 12.44
N VAL A 7 -7.56 1.01 12.71
CA VAL A 7 -6.29 0.55 13.30
C VAL A 7 -6.49 0.52 14.80
N LYS A 8 -6.27 -0.65 15.42
CA LYS A 8 -6.40 -0.83 16.86
C LYS A 8 -5.03 -0.79 17.50
N ASP A 9 -4.87 0.01 18.55
CA ASP A 9 -3.58 0.12 19.24
C ASP A 9 -3.28 -1.09 20.14
N ASP A 10 -4.30 -1.89 20.49
CA ASP A 10 -4.20 -3.06 21.38
C ASP A 10 -3.21 -4.14 20.90
N ARG A 11 -2.75 -4.08 19.65
CA ARG A 11 -1.79 -5.02 19.04
C ARG A 11 -0.65 -4.34 18.28
N MET A 12 -0.34 -3.08 18.56
CA MET A 12 0.68 -2.30 17.84
C MET A 12 0.40 -2.17 16.32
N ASP A 13 -0.85 -2.32 15.88
CA ASP A 13 -1.18 -2.35 14.43
C ASP A 13 -0.79 -1.03 13.74
N ALA A 14 -0.92 0.12 14.42
CA ALA A 14 -0.50 1.41 13.88
C ALA A 14 1.01 1.47 13.63
N GLN A 15 1.80 0.99 14.60
CA GLN A 15 3.26 0.96 14.51
C GLN A 15 3.70 0.00 13.41
N GLU A 16 3.07 -1.17 13.30
CA GLU A 16 3.39 -2.13 12.23
C GLU A 16 3.08 -1.54 10.84
N LEU A 17 1.96 -0.83 10.66
CA LEU A 17 1.63 -0.21 9.38
C LEU A 17 2.65 0.87 9.00
N VAL A 18 3.00 1.75 9.94
CA VAL A 18 4.00 2.80 9.72
C VAL A 18 5.37 2.19 9.39
N LEU A 19 5.80 1.17 10.14
CA LEU A 19 7.05 0.45 9.87
C LEU A 19 7.04 -0.24 8.51
N ARG A 20 5.92 -0.88 8.13
CA ARG A 20 5.74 -1.47 6.80
C ARG A 20 5.91 -0.42 5.71
N PHE A 21 5.27 0.75 5.84
CA PHE A 21 5.43 1.83 4.87
C PHE A 21 6.90 2.20 4.72
N TYR A 22 7.60 2.50 5.82
CA TYR A 22 9.00 2.91 5.77
C TYR A 22 9.90 1.86 5.16
N ALA A 23 9.74 0.61 5.59
CA ALA A 23 10.54 -0.50 5.10
C ALA A 23 10.36 -0.72 3.59
N PHE A 24 9.11 -0.71 3.11
CA PHE A 24 8.83 -0.90 1.69
C PHE A 24 9.17 0.33 0.85
N TYR A 25 8.98 1.55 1.36
CA TYR A 25 9.38 2.77 0.68
C TYR A 25 10.89 2.80 0.45
N MET A 26 11.68 2.42 1.45
CA MET A 26 13.13 2.29 1.33
C MET A 26 13.57 1.17 0.38
N ALA A 27 12.79 0.09 0.30
CA ALA A 27 13.07 -1.04 -0.57
C ALA A 27 12.63 -0.83 -2.03
N TYR A 28 11.83 0.19 -2.33
CA TYR A 28 11.26 0.42 -3.65
C TYR A 28 12.08 1.43 -4.45
N ASN A 29 12.51 1.04 -5.65
CA ASN A 29 13.16 1.94 -6.60
C ASN A 29 12.12 2.49 -7.58
N PHE A 30 11.78 3.78 -7.41
CA PHE A 30 10.77 4.46 -8.25
C PHE A 30 11.20 4.63 -9.71
N GLU A 31 12.47 4.92 -9.97
CA GLU A 31 12.97 5.11 -11.35
C GLU A 31 12.86 3.83 -12.19
N LYS A 32 13.10 2.67 -11.56
CA LYS A 32 13.08 1.37 -12.22
C LYS A 32 11.76 0.62 -12.05
N ASN A 33 10.85 1.11 -11.22
CA ASN A 33 9.63 0.41 -10.80
C ASN A 33 9.87 -0.99 -10.21
N ILE A 34 10.99 -1.16 -9.49
CA ILE A 34 11.41 -2.45 -8.93
C ILE A 34 11.38 -2.41 -7.40
N LEU A 35 10.81 -3.45 -6.80
CA LEU A 35 10.91 -3.72 -5.36
C LEU A 35 12.13 -4.61 -5.07
N HIS A 36 12.96 -4.20 -4.12
CA HIS A 36 14.08 -4.98 -3.61
C HIS A 36 13.71 -5.68 -2.29
N TYR A 37 13.05 -6.83 -2.39
CA TYR A 37 12.64 -7.63 -1.22
C TYR A 37 13.51 -8.88 -1.08
N GLU A 38 14.57 -8.75 -0.29
CA GLU A 38 15.56 -9.81 -0.02
C GLU A 38 15.36 -10.51 1.35
N TYR A 39 14.24 -10.19 2.02
CA TYR A 39 13.93 -10.70 3.35
C TYR A 39 13.22 -12.05 3.30
N SER A 40 13.50 -12.90 4.28
CA SER A 40 12.84 -14.21 4.43
C SER A 40 11.36 -14.08 4.82
N ASN A 41 11.01 -13.02 5.55
CA ASN A 41 9.66 -12.68 5.95
C ASN A 41 9.57 -11.18 6.33
N ILE A 42 8.34 -10.69 6.56
CA ILE A 42 8.09 -9.28 6.89
C ILE A 42 8.70 -8.90 8.24
N ALA A 43 8.67 -9.78 9.25
CA ALA A 43 9.21 -9.46 10.56
C ALA A 43 10.70 -9.09 10.48
N ALA A 44 11.50 -9.88 9.74
CA ALA A 44 12.91 -9.58 9.50
C ALA A 44 13.12 -8.23 8.79
N MET A 45 12.23 -7.87 7.87
CA MET A 45 12.26 -6.56 7.21
C MET A 45 11.93 -5.43 8.19
N LEU A 46 10.94 -5.62 9.06
CA LEU A 46 10.53 -4.61 10.05
C LEU A 46 11.60 -4.42 11.14
N ASP A 47 12.26 -5.48 11.58
CA ASP A 47 13.38 -5.41 12.53
C ASP A 47 14.51 -4.55 11.94
N ASN A 48 14.88 -4.78 10.67
CA ASN A 48 15.87 -3.94 9.98
C ASN A 48 15.42 -2.48 9.87
N ALA A 49 14.13 -2.24 9.58
CA ALA A 49 13.59 -0.89 9.51
C ALA A 49 13.66 -0.15 10.87
N ILE A 50 13.41 -0.84 11.98
CA ILE A 50 13.57 -0.28 13.33
C ILE A 50 15.03 0.12 13.58
N GLU A 51 15.99 -0.74 13.25
CA GLU A 51 17.41 -0.40 13.38
C GLU A 51 17.80 0.84 12.56
N ASN A 52 17.29 0.94 11.33
CA ASN A 52 17.55 2.08 10.46
C ASN A 52 16.93 3.37 11.03
N LEU A 53 15.69 3.31 11.51
CA LEU A 53 15.01 4.46 12.13
C LEU A 53 15.73 4.93 13.40
N ASN A 54 16.21 4.01 14.23
CA ASN A 54 16.95 4.34 15.45
C ASN A 54 18.24 5.10 15.17
N LYS A 55 18.91 4.81 14.05
CA LYS A 55 20.15 5.49 13.61
C LYS A 55 19.89 6.78 12.81
N MET A 56 18.63 7.04 12.44
CA MET A 56 18.25 8.16 11.58
C MET A 56 18.22 9.48 12.36
N ASN A 57 18.75 10.54 11.74
CA ASN A 57 18.69 11.89 12.31
C ASN A 57 17.26 12.48 12.26
N PRO A 58 16.96 13.51 13.07
CA PRO A 58 15.63 14.12 13.13
C PRO A 58 15.14 14.66 11.78
N GLU A 59 16.03 15.26 10.98
CA GLU A 59 15.67 15.89 9.71
C GLU A 59 15.16 14.85 8.70
N ARG A 60 15.85 13.70 8.59
CA ARG A 60 15.34 12.62 7.73
C ARG A 60 14.04 12.05 8.27
N ARG A 61 13.90 11.87 9.59
CA ARG A 61 12.64 11.36 10.17
C ARG A 61 11.44 12.24 9.80
N GLU A 62 11.63 13.55 9.79
CA GLU A 62 10.61 14.50 9.36
C GLU A 62 10.29 14.35 7.87
N GLU A 63 11.29 14.17 7.01
CA GLU A 63 11.07 13.88 5.57
C GLU A 63 10.23 12.60 5.39
N PHE A 64 10.58 11.53 6.12
CA PHE A 64 9.82 10.27 6.09
C PHE A 64 8.38 10.45 6.56
N PHE A 65 8.16 11.24 7.61
CA PHE A 65 6.82 11.58 8.07
C PHE A 65 6.01 12.30 6.99
N GLN A 66 6.61 13.28 6.31
CA GLN A 66 5.95 14.00 5.21
C GLN A 66 5.60 13.08 4.03
N LYS A 67 6.49 12.13 3.69
CA LYS A 67 6.21 11.10 2.69
C LYS A 67 5.06 10.18 3.12
N PHE A 68 5.03 9.78 4.39
CA PHE A 68 3.93 8.98 4.95
C PHE A 68 2.59 9.74 4.89
N ASP A 69 2.56 11.02 5.28
CA ASP A 69 1.35 11.83 5.24
C ASP A 69 0.83 11.99 3.80
N LEU A 70 1.73 12.28 2.85
CA LEU A 70 1.40 12.35 1.43
C LEU A 70 0.83 11.02 0.91
N ALA A 71 1.45 9.89 1.28
CA ALA A 71 0.97 8.56 0.93
C ALA A 71 -0.45 8.30 1.45
N MET A 72 -0.74 8.67 2.69
CA MET A 72 -2.08 8.53 3.27
C MET A 72 -3.10 9.44 2.58
N LYS A 73 -2.73 10.68 2.26
CA LYS A 73 -3.58 11.59 1.50
C LYS A 73 -3.92 11.01 0.12
N ARG A 74 -2.91 10.61 -0.67
CA ARG A 74 -3.11 10.04 -2.00
C ARG A 74 -3.89 8.74 -1.97
N SER A 75 -3.65 7.88 -0.98
CA SER A 75 -4.42 6.64 -0.80
C SER A 75 -5.91 6.92 -0.54
N TYR A 76 -6.21 7.96 0.24
CA TYR A 76 -7.58 8.39 0.47
C TYR A 76 -8.20 9.05 -0.76
N GLU A 77 -7.44 9.81 -1.55
CA GLU A 77 -7.92 10.35 -2.83
C GLU A 77 -8.19 9.23 -3.84
N ALA A 78 -7.33 8.21 -3.91
CA ALA A 78 -7.42 7.08 -4.83
C ALA A 78 -8.60 6.15 -4.52
N PHE A 79 -8.84 5.85 -3.23
CA PHE A 79 -9.76 4.78 -2.85
C PHE A 79 -10.84 5.21 -1.84
N GLY A 80 -10.74 6.41 -1.28
CA GLY A 80 -11.72 6.97 -0.34
C GLY A 80 -12.00 6.04 0.84
N LYS A 81 -13.29 5.76 1.08
CA LYS A 81 -13.71 4.83 2.13
C LYS A 81 -13.29 3.37 1.87
N TYR A 82 -12.75 3.02 0.71
CA TYR A 82 -12.32 1.65 0.40
C TYR A 82 -10.81 1.45 0.52
N ALA A 83 -10.06 2.50 0.87
CA ALA A 83 -8.61 2.43 1.03
C ALA A 83 -8.18 1.23 1.88
N PHE A 84 -7.28 0.41 1.33
CA PHE A 84 -6.71 -0.76 1.99
C PHE A 84 -7.74 -1.82 2.41
N SER A 85 -8.86 -1.94 1.71
CA SER A 85 -9.82 -3.03 1.91
C SER A 85 -9.94 -3.91 0.69
N LYS A 86 -10.22 -5.19 0.94
CA LYS A 86 -10.70 -6.08 -0.13
C LYS A 86 -12.08 -5.63 -0.55
N ILE A 87 -12.22 -5.40 -1.84
CA ILE A 87 -13.47 -5.01 -2.49
C ILE A 87 -13.84 -6.03 -3.56
N GLN A 88 -15.10 -6.00 -3.96
CA GLN A 88 -15.66 -6.79 -5.05
C GLN A 88 -16.46 -5.90 -5.97
N ARG A 89 -16.52 -6.32 -7.24
CA ARG A 89 -17.38 -5.67 -8.21
C ARG A 89 -18.85 -5.96 -7.92
N ASP A 90 -19.67 -4.93 -8.08
CA ASP A 90 -21.13 -4.97 -7.96
C ASP A 90 -21.71 -4.11 -9.08
N GLY A 91 -21.74 -4.68 -10.30
CA GLY A 91 -22.06 -3.95 -11.52
C GLY A 91 -21.06 -2.81 -11.79
N ASN A 92 -21.56 -1.57 -11.80
CA ASN A 92 -20.74 -0.35 -11.95
C ASN A 92 -20.34 0.28 -10.60
N ARG A 93 -20.49 -0.48 -9.51
CA ARG A 93 -20.12 -0.08 -8.16
C ARG A 93 -19.16 -1.10 -7.56
N VAL A 94 -18.64 -0.76 -6.39
CA VAL A 94 -17.82 -1.66 -5.58
C VAL A 94 -18.42 -1.81 -4.19
N ARG A 95 -18.37 -3.04 -3.68
CA ARG A 95 -18.73 -3.36 -2.30
C ARG A 95 -17.49 -3.77 -1.52
N ARG A 96 -17.48 -3.46 -0.22
CA ARG A 96 -16.43 -3.91 0.70
C ARG A 96 -16.76 -5.32 1.17
N ASN A 97 -15.80 -6.25 1.10
CA ASN A 97 -16.02 -7.62 1.58
C ASN A 97 -15.94 -7.70 3.11
N LEU A 98 -14.92 -7.07 3.68
CA LEU A 98 -14.59 -7.13 5.10
C LEU A 98 -14.11 -5.76 5.58
N ASP A 99 -14.54 -5.37 6.78
CA ASP A 99 -14.27 -4.04 7.33
C ASP A 99 -13.02 -4.00 8.22
N TYR A 100 -11.86 -4.33 7.62
CA TYR A 100 -10.55 -4.17 8.24
C TYR A 100 -9.53 -3.56 7.25
N ILE A 101 -8.36 -3.17 7.77
CA ILE A 101 -7.22 -2.70 6.98
C ILE A 101 -6.37 -3.91 6.56
N ASN A 102 -6.36 -4.20 5.26
CA ASN A 102 -5.49 -5.20 4.69
C ASN A 102 -4.06 -4.65 4.63
N LYS A 103 -3.17 -5.20 5.46
CA LYS A 103 -1.78 -4.75 5.60
C LYS A 103 -0.98 -4.89 4.29
N SER A 104 -1.29 -5.85 3.42
CA SER A 104 -0.63 -6.01 2.13
C SER A 104 -1.02 -4.90 1.15
N LEU A 105 -2.33 -4.65 1.00
CA LEU A 105 -2.82 -3.53 0.18
C LEU A 105 -2.32 -2.19 0.71
N PHE A 106 -2.22 -2.05 2.04
CA PHE A 106 -1.57 -0.91 2.66
C PHE A 106 -0.12 -0.78 2.20
N SER A 107 0.69 -1.83 2.36
CA SER A 107 2.11 -1.82 1.98
C SER A 107 2.34 -1.44 0.52
N SER A 108 1.57 -1.99 -0.42
CA SER A 108 1.74 -1.68 -1.84
C SER A 108 1.25 -0.29 -2.19
N PHE A 109 -0.03 0.03 -1.93
CA PHE A 109 -0.61 1.29 -2.40
C PHE A 109 -0.02 2.52 -1.71
N SER A 110 0.33 2.44 -0.42
CA SER A 110 0.95 3.58 0.27
C SER A 110 2.31 3.96 -0.32
N VAL A 111 3.06 2.97 -0.83
CA VAL A 111 4.36 3.22 -1.48
C VAL A 111 4.17 3.63 -2.94
N LEU A 112 3.41 2.86 -3.71
CA LEU A 112 3.27 3.07 -5.15
C LEU A 112 2.63 4.42 -5.50
N LEU A 113 1.70 4.92 -4.69
CA LEU A 113 1.08 6.24 -4.91
C LEU A 113 2.04 7.42 -4.69
N LEU A 114 3.23 7.19 -4.14
CA LEU A 114 4.30 8.18 -4.06
C LEU A 114 5.14 8.27 -5.35
N SER A 115 4.81 7.52 -6.40
CA SER A 115 5.50 7.69 -7.69
C SER A 115 5.47 9.16 -8.13
N PRO A 116 6.61 9.73 -8.57
CA PRO A 116 6.67 11.07 -9.13
C PRO A 116 5.73 11.27 -10.33
N ASP A 117 5.41 10.19 -11.06
CA ASP A 117 4.47 10.21 -12.19
C ASP A 117 3.08 10.73 -11.77
N PHE A 118 2.74 10.61 -10.48
CA PHE A 118 1.44 11.03 -9.94
C PHE A 118 1.47 12.41 -9.28
N ASP A 119 2.59 13.14 -9.31
CA ASP A 119 2.74 14.39 -8.54
C ASP A 119 1.78 15.51 -8.96
N ASN A 120 1.45 15.59 -10.24
CA ASN A 120 0.55 16.61 -10.79
C ASN A 120 -0.81 16.04 -11.21
N MET A 121 -1.13 14.83 -10.77
CA MET A 121 -2.33 14.12 -11.17
C MET A 121 -3.53 14.42 -10.26
N ASN A 122 -4.71 14.55 -10.87
CA ASN A 122 -5.98 14.59 -10.13
C ASN A 122 -6.43 13.18 -9.74
N ILE A 123 -5.71 12.52 -8.83
CA ILE A 123 -6.00 11.14 -8.38
C ILE A 123 -7.47 10.97 -7.98
N LYS A 124 -8.04 11.96 -7.28
CA LYS A 124 -9.44 11.95 -6.84
C LYS A 124 -10.43 11.88 -8.01
N GLY A 125 -10.12 12.52 -9.13
CA GLY A 125 -10.92 12.45 -10.35
C GLY A 125 -10.98 11.04 -10.96
N HIS A 126 -9.96 10.21 -10.73
CA HIS A 126 -9.87 8.83 -11.20
C HIS A 126 -10.36 7.79 -10.18
N GLN A 127 -10.85 8.21 -9.01
CA GLN A 127 -11.22 7.30 -7.91
C GLN A 127 -12.19 6.20 -8.33
N GLN A 128 -13.22 6.51 -9.13
CA GLN A 128 -14.17 5.49 -9.57
C GLN A 128 -13.51 4.45 -10.48
N LYS A 129 -12.66 4.89 -11.42
CA LYS A 129 -11.92 4.01 -12.33
C LYS A 129 -10.97 3.10 -11.54
N LEU A 130 -10.22 3.67 -10.60
CA LEU A 130 -9.32 2.96 -9.68
C LEU A 130 -10.04 1.89 -8.86
N LEU A 131 -11.20 2.22 -8.29
CA LEU A 131 -11.98 1.26 -7.50
C LEU A 131 -12.49 0.10 -8.35
N LEU A 132 -12.97 0.37 -9.58
CA LEU A 132 -13.45 -0.67 -10.48
C LEU A 132 -12.30 -1.56 -10.98
N SER A 133 -11.17 -0.98 -11.41
CA SER A 133 -9.99 -1.74 -11.82
C SER A 133 -9.42 -2.58 -10.66
N LEU A 134 -9.35 -2.04 -9.44
CA LEU A 134 -8.95 -2.81 -8.26
C LEU A 134 -9.93 -3.95 -7.97
N ALA A 135 -11.23 -3.71 -8.07
CA ALA A 135 -12.22 -4.75 -7.85
C ALA A 135 -12.09 -5.90 -8.86
N ASP A 136 -11.89 -5.57 -10.15
CA ASP A 136 -11.64 -6.55 -11.21
C ASP A 136 -10.34 -7.32 -10.96
N ALA A 137 -9.26 -6.61 -10.63
CA ALA A 137 -7.96 -7.23 -10.35
C ALA A 137 -8.03 -8.17 -9.14
N LEU A 138 -8.86 -7.88 -8.14
CA LEU A 138 -9.06 -8.77 -6.98
C LEU A 138 -9.89 -10.02 -7.30
N GLU A 139 -10.49 -10.14 -8.49
CA GLU A 139 -11.08 -11.41 -8.94
C GLU A 139 -10.00 -12.41 -9.36
N GLU A 140 -8.80 -11.93 -9.72
CA GLU A 140 -7.65 -12.78 -10.02
C GLU A 140 -7.16 -13.52 -8.78
N HIS A 141 -7.25 -14.86 -8.81
CA HIS A 141 -6.92 -15.71 -7.68
C HIS A 141 -5.49 -15.48 -7.17
N TYR A 142 -4.53 -15.22 -8.06
CA TYR A 142 -3.15 -14.93 -7.69
C TYR A 142 -3.01 -13.63 -6.90
N TYR A 143 -3.71 -12.56 -7.29
CA TYR A 143 -3.67 -11.30 -6.56
C TYR A 143 -4.39 -11.42 -5.21
N THR A 144 -5.60 -11.99 -5.20
CA THR A 144 -6.34 -12.18 -3.94
C THR A 144 -5.57 -13.08 -2.96
N ASN A 145 -4.91 -14.14 -3.43
CA ASN A 145 -4.10 -14.99 -2.56
C ASN A 145 -2.91 -14.24 -1.97
N SER A 146 -2.22 -13.42 -2.77
CA SER A 146 -1.01 -12.69 -2.33
C SER A 146 -1.28 -11.68 -1.21
N ILE A 147 -2.53 -11.23 -1.07
CA ILE A 147 -2.99 -10.34 0.00
C ILE A 147 -3.77 -11.05 1.12
N THR A 148 -3.85 -12.38 1.09
CA THR A 148 -4.61 -13.20 2.05
C THR A 148 -3.74 -14.16 2.84
N VAL A 149 -2.89 -14.94 2.16
CA VAL A 149 -2.11 -16.02 2.75
C VAL A 149 -0.64 -15.80 2.47
N GLY A 150 0.23 -16.08 3.45
CA GLY A 150 1.68 -15.94 3.25
C GLY A 150 2.07 -14.54 2.78
N THR A 151 1.42 -13.50 3.30
CA THR A 151 1.52 -12.12 2.79
C THR A 151 2.89 -11.48 2.99
N GLY A 152 3.78 -12.18 3.70
CA GLY A 152 5.19 -11.82 3.82
C GLY A 152 6.15 -12.68 3.01
N ASP A 153 5.66 -13.72 2.32
CA ASP A 153 6.50 -14.55 1.47
C ASP A 153 6.87 -13.77 0.22
N LYS A 154 8.13 -13.92 -0.21
CA LYS A 154 8.70 -13.19 -1.34
C LYS A 154 7.77 -13.16 -2.56
N ARG A 155 7.28 -14.33 -2.98
CA ARG A 155 6.36 -14.46 -4.13
C ARG A 155 5.10 -13.58 -3.98
N ASN A 156 4.48 -13.58 -2.81
CA ASN A 156 3.24 -12.86 -2.56
C ASN A 156 3.48 -11.35 -2.43
N VAL A 157 4.59 -10.94 -1.81
CA VAL A 157 4.99 -9.52 -1.75
C VAL A 157 5.19 -8.96 -3.16
N TYR A 158 5.95 -9.67 -4.01
CA TYR A 158 6.16 -9.25 -5.40
C TYR A 158 4.86 -9.21 -6.19
N ALA A 159 4.03 -10.26 -6.12
CA ALA A 159 2.74 -10.29 -6.80
C ALA A 159 1.84 -9.12 -6.35
N ASN A 160 1.76 -8.85 -5.04
CA ASN A 160 0.96 -7.74 -4.52
C ASN A 160 1.42 -6.39 -5.09
N PHE A 161 2.72 -6.09 -5.09
CA PHE A 161 3.24 -4.86 -5.67
C PHE A 161 3.01 -4.79 -7.19
N GLU A 162 3.16 -5.91 -7.89
CA GLU A 162 2.95 -5.96 -9.34
C GLU A 162 1.50 -5.66 -9.74
N TYR A 163 0.54 -6.40 -9.19
CA TYR A 163 -0.87 -6.18 -9.49
C TYR A 163 -1.36 -4.81 -9.01
N SER A 164 -0.91 -4.36 -7.83
CA SER A 164 -1.27 -3.03 -7.34
C SER A 164 -0.74 -1.93 -8.28
N ARG A 165 0.46 -2.08 -8.84
CA ARG A 165 1.02 -1.12 -9.80
C ARG A 165 0.24 -1.10 -11.10
N LYS A 166 -0.10 -2.27 -11.66
CA LYS A 166 -0.91 -2.39 -12.88
C LYS A 166 -2.24 -1.64 -12.75
N VAL A 167 -2.92 -1.78 -11.62
CA VAL A 167 -4.17 -1.03 -11.33
C VAL A 167 -3.95 0.49 -11.40
N LEU A 168 -2.85 0.99 -10.84
CA LEU A 168 -2.55 2.42 -10.88
C LEU A 168 -2.21 2.88 -12.30
N GLU A 169 -1.32 2.16 -12.99
CA GLU A 169 -0.89 2.47 -14.36
C GLU A 169 -2.08 2.49 -15.33
N GLU A 170 -2.95 1.47 -15.30
CA GLU A 170 -4.17 1.42 -16.13
C GLU A 170 -5.13 2.59 -15.90
N CYS A 171 -5.12 3.16 -14.69
CA CYS A 171 -6.09 4.18 -14.29
C CYS A 171 -5.56 5.60 -14.43
N LEU A 172 -4.25 5.78 -14.26
CA LEU A 172 -3.61 7.06 -14.07
C LEU A 172 -2.63 7.44 -15.19
N ILE A 173 -2.18 6.47 -16.00
CA ILE A 173 -1.31 6.68 -17.17
C ILE A 173 -2.11 6.36 -18.43
#